data_AF-A0A947FAA7-F1
#
_entry.id   AF-A0A947FAA7-F1
#
_cell.length_a   1.000
_cell.length_b   1.000
_cell.length_c   1.000
_cell.angle_alpha   90.00
_cell.angle_beta   90.00
_cell.angle_gamma   90.00
#
_symmetry.space_group_name_H-M   'P 1'
#
loop_
_entity.id
_entity.type
_entity.pdbx_description
1 polymer ?
#
loop_
_entity_poly.entity_id
_entity_poly.type
_entity_poly.pdbx_seq_one_letter_code
_entity_poly.pdbx_strand_id
1 'polypeptide(L)' 'MSSTEVSKIEELAGKEYKYGFVTDIESDSLPIGLNEDIIRQLSAIKKEPEFMLEWRLKAYKQWLKMKEPHWANVKY' A
#
# COMPACT_ATOMS: atom_id res chain seq x y z
N MET A 1 38.17 -33.58 12.43
CA MET A 1 36.80 -33.32 11.93
C MET A 1 36.52 -34.35 10.85
N SER A 2 35.53 -35.22 11.03
CA SER A 2 35.22 -36.29 10.07
C SER A 2 34.59 -35.67 8.82
N SER A 3 35.07 -36.03 7.62
CA SER A 3 34.59 -35.52 6.33
C SER A 3 33.07 -35.69 6.12
N THR A 4 32.46 -36.65 6.81
CA THR A 4 31.02 -36.93 6.81
C THR A 4 30.17 -35.84 7.50
N GLU A 5 30.75 -35.07 8.42
CA GLU A 5 30.05 -33.97 9.11
C GLU A 5 29.88 -32.77 8.18
N VAL A 6 30.90 -32.49 7.36
CA VAL A 6 30.93 -31.34 6.44
C VAL A 6 29.90 -31.50 5.33
N SER A 7 29.79 -32.70 4.75
CA SER A 7 28.78 -32.99 3.71
C SER A 7 27.34 -32.86 4.20
N LYS A 8 27.10 -33.18 5.48
CA LYS A 8 25.77 -33.11 6.08
C LYS A 8 25.34 -31.67 6.38
N ILE A 9 26.30 -30.80 6.69
CA ILE A 9 26.08 -29.36 6.85
C ILE A 9 25.78 -28.73 5.48
N GLU A 10 26.50 -29.12 4.43
CA GLU A 10 26.28 -28.64 3.06
C GLU A 10 24.89 -29.06 2.53
N GLU A 11 24.44 -30.29 2.81
CA GLU A 11 23.07 -30.74 2.49
C GLU A 11 21.98 -29.98 3.26
N LEU A 12 22.25 -29.52 4.48
CA LEU A 12 21.30 -28.75 5.28
C LEU A 12 21.27 -27.27 4.86
N ALA A 13 22.43 -26.70 4.53
CA ALA A 13 22.57 -25.32 4.09
C ALA A 13 22.06 -25.08 2.66
N GLY A 14 22.11 -26.09 1.78
CA GLY A 14 21.58 -26.01 0.42
C GLY A 14 20.07 -26.20 0.29
N LYS A 15 19.35 -26.49 1.39
CA LYS A 15 17.88 -26.60 1.36
C LYS A 15 17.26 -25.22 1.31
N GLU A 16 16.63 -24.90 0.18
CA GLU A 16 15.78 -23.71 0.05
C GLU A 16 14.68 -23.69 1.13
N TYR A 17 14.48 -22.54 1.74
CA TYR A 17 13.53 -22.34 2.83
C TYR A 17 12.10 -22.53 2.33
N LYS A 18 11.51 -23.70 2.58
CA LYS A 18 10.19 -24.11 2.04
C LYS A 18 8.99 -23.41 2.66
N TYR A 19 9.17 -22.62 3.72
CA TYR A 19 8.09 -22.09 4.53
C TYR A 19 8.02 -20.56 4.44
N GLY A 20 7.68 -20.05 3.26
CA GLY A 20 7.32 -18.64 3.10
C GLY A 20 5.88 -18.40 3.57
N PHE A 21 5.66 -17.43 4.46
CA PHE A 21 4.32 -16.94 4.77
C PHE A 21 3.90 -15.97 3.66
N VAL A 22 3.09 -16.44 2.71
CA VAL A 22 2.44 -15.58 1.71
C VAL A 22 0.96 -15.56 2.02
N THR A 23 0.40 -14.37 2.16
CA THR A 23 -1.05 -14.18 2.28
C THR A 23 -1.48 -13.38 1.06
N ASP A 24 -2.33 -13.97 0.23
CA ASP A 24 -2.99 -13.24 -0.84
C ASP A 24 -3.96 -12.23 -0.22
N ILE A 25 -3.72 -10.95 -0.48
CA ILE A 25 -4.58 -9.86 -0.02
C ILE A 25 -5.35 -9.36 -1.23
N GLU A 26 -6.67 -9.38 -1.15
CA GLU A 26 -7.52 -8.74 -2.16
C GLU A 26 -7.22 -7.23 -2.17
N SER A 27 -6.90 -6.70 -3.35
CA SER A 27 -6.62 -5.28 -3.54
C SER A 27 -7.39 -4.74 -4.73
N ASP A 28 -8.24 -3.75 -4.48
CA ASP A 28 -8.86 -2.96 -5.52
C ASP A 28 -7.98 -1.74 -5.81
N SER A 29 -7.66 -1.55 -7.09
CA SER A 29 -6.89 -0.40 -7.54
C SER A 29 -7.80 0.61 -8.24
N LEU A 30 -7.50 1.89 -8.04
CA LEU A 30 -8.15 3.01 -8.71
C LEU A 30 -7.19 3.61 -9.73
N PRO A 31 -7.71 4.25 -10.81
CA PRO A 31 -6.87 4.88 -11.82
C PRO A 31 -5.97 5.97 -11.23
N ILE A 32 -4.87 6.26 -11.94
CA ILE A 32 -3.89 7.26 -11.52
C ILE A 32 -4.54 8.65 -11.54
N GLY A 33 -4.41 9.39 -10.43
CA GLY A 33 -4.93 10.75 -10.27
C GLY A 33 -5.97 10.87 -9.15
N LEU A 34 -6.42 12.09 -8.89
CA LEU A 34 -7.45 12.38 -7.89
C LEU A 34 -8.50 13.33 -8.47
N ASN A 35 -9.72 12.84 -8.63
CA ASN A 35 -10.89 13.60 -9.05
C ASN A 35 -12.12 13.24 -8.17
N GLU A 36 -13.23 13.96 -8.35
CA GLU A 36 -14.45 13.71 -7.58
C GLU A 36 -15.02 12.29 -7.82
N ASP A 37 -14.89 11.76 -9.04
CA ASP A 37 -15.40 10.43 -9.40
C ASP A 37 -14.65 9.31 -8.66
N ILE A 38 -13.32 9.43 -8.55
CA ILE A 38 -12.47 8.51 -7.78
C ILE A 38 -12.84 8.56 -6.30
N ILE A 39 -13.15 9.74 -5.76
CA ILE A 39 -13.59 9.88 -4.36
C ILE A 39 -14.93 9.16 -4.14
N ARG A 40 -15.88 9.30 -5.08
CA ARG A 40 -17.17 8.58 -5.02
C ARG A 40 -17.00 7.07 -5.12
N GLN A 41 -16.16 6.60 -6.04
CA GLN A 41 -15.84 5.18 -6.19
C GLN A 41 -15.18 4.61 -4.93
N LEU A 42 -14.21 5.32 -4.37
CA LEU A 42 -13.53 4.93 -3.12
C LEU A 42 -14.52 4.80 -1.95
N SER A 43 -15.44 5.76 -1.83
CA SER A 43 -16.46 5.77 -0.77
C SER A 43 -17.43 4.59 -0.92
N ALA A 44 -17.82 4.27 -2.17
CA ALA A 44 -18.67 3.12 -2.48
C ALA A 44 -17.99 1.77 -2.17
N ILE A 45 -16.72 1.60 -2.54
CA ILE A 45 -15.92 0.40 -2.21
C ILE A 45 -15.88 0.19 -0.69
N LYS A 46 -15.67 1.27 0.06
CA LYS A 46 -15.59 1.25 1.53
C LYS A 46 -16.94 1.19 2.24
N LYS A 47 -18.06 1.25 1.50
CA LYS A 47 -19.43 1.27 2.05
C LYS A 47 -19.60 2.36 3.11
N GLU A 48 -19.06 3.55 2.83
CA GLU A 48 -19.13 4.67 3.76
C GLU A 48 -20.56 5.28 3.80
N PRO A 49 -20.98 5.84 4.94
CA PRO A 49 -22.23 6.59 5.03
C PRO A 49 -22.15 7.92 4.27
N GLU A 50 -23.30 8.46 3.83
CA GLU A 50 -23.37 9.65 2.97
C GLU A 50 -22.61 10.86 3.52
N PHE A 51 -22.69 11.11 4.84
CA PHE A 51 -21.99 12.23 5.46
C PHE A 51 -20.46 12.17 5.28
N MET A 52 -19.89 10.96 5.21
CA MET A 52 -18.46 10.77 4.97
C MET A 52 -18.09 11.11 3.53
N LEU A 53 -18.94 10.71 2.56
CA LEU A 53 -18.75 11.07 1.16
C LEU A 53 -18.79 12.60 0.98
N GLU A 54 -19.80 13.26 1.53
CA GLU A 54 -19.92 14.73 1.48
C GLU A 54 -18.70 15.42 2.11
N TRP A 55 -18.23 14.90 3.26
CA TRP A 55 -17.05 15.42 3.93
C TRP A 55 -15.79 15.31 3.06
N ARG A 56 -15.57 14.14 2.42
CA ARG A 56 -14.44 13.93 1.50
C ARG A 56 -14.51 14.87 0.30
N LEU A 57 -15.69 15.03 -0.30
CA LEU A 57 -15.89 15.94 -1.44
C LEU A 57 -15.64 17.40 -1.05
N LYS A 58 -16.08 17.82 0.14
CA LYS A 58 -15.81 19.16 0.67
C LYS A 58 -14.32 19.39 0.92
N ALA A 59 -13.63 18.41 1.49
CA ALA A 59 -12.18 18.46 1.70
C ALA A 59 -11.42 18.59 0.38
N TYR A 60 -11.79 17.81 -0.64
CA TYR A 60 -11.19 17.89 -1.97
C TYR A 60 -11.37 19.28 -2.60
N LYS A 61 -12.58 19.84 -2.55
CA LYS A 61 -12.87 21.19 -3.05
C LYS A 61 -12.06 22.28 -2.33
N GLN A 62 -11.82 22.11 -1.04
CA GLN A 62 -10.98 23.03 -0.28
C GLN A 62 -9.50 22.86 -0.64
N TRP A 63 -9.03 21.62 -0.77
CA TRP A 63 -7.66 21.31 -1.16
C TRP A 63 -7.30 21.88 -2.53
N LEU A 64 -8.20 21.81 -3.52
CA LEU A 64 -8.00 22.42 -4.84
C LEU A 64 -7.76 23.94 -4.80
N LYS A 65 -8.22 24.63 -3.75
CA LYS A 65 -8.03 26.08 -3.56
C LYS A 65 -6.78 26.41 -2.76
N MET A 66 -6.17 25.42 -2.11
CA MET A 66 -4.97 25.61 -1.31
C MET A 66 -3.75 25.73 -2.22
N LYS A 67 -2.82 26.60 -1.82
CA LYS A 67 -1.50 26.64 -2.42
C LYS A 67 -0.59 25.71 -1.64
N GLU A 68 0.26 24.98 -2.35
CA GLU A 68 1.29 24.17 -1.73
C GLU A 68 2.22 25.07 -0.89
N PRO A 69 2.41 24.76 0.40
CA PRO A 69 3.29 25.54 1.25
C PRO A 69 4.77 25.18 1.00
N HIS A 70 5.61 26.21 0.83
CA HIS A 70 7.06 26.04 0.62
C HIS A 70 7.91 26.41 1.85
N TRP A 71 7.32 26.46 3.05
CA TRP A 71 8.07 26.80 4.28
C TRP A 71 9.03 25.68 4.71
N ALA A 72 8.81 24.45 4.27
CA ALA A 72 9.68 23.33 4.57
C ALA A 72 10.89 23.32 3.63
N ASN A 73 12.10 23.13 4.17
CA ASN A 73 13.32 23.02 3.37
C ASN A 73 13.46 21.62 2.76
N VAL A 74 12.53 21.27 1.87
CA VAL A 74 12.47 19.98 1.17
C VAL A 74 12.59 20.24 -0.33
N LYS A 75 13.31 19.36 -1.03
CA LYS A 75 13.44 19.37 -2.49
C LYS A 75 12.89 18.06 -3.03
N TYR A 76 12.02 18.14 -4.02
CA TYR A 76 11.42 17.02 -4.74
C TYR A 76 11.66 17.17 -6.24
#